data_AF-A0A3S2LV11-F1
#
_entry.id   AF-A0A3S2LV11-F1
#
_cell.length_a   1.000
_cell.length_b   1.000
_cell.length_c   1.000
_cell.angle_alpha   90.00
_cell.angle_beta   90.00
_cell.angle_gamma   90.00
#
_symmetry.space_group_name_H-M   'P 1'
#
loop_
_entity.id
_entity.type
_entity.pdbx_description
1 polymer ?
#
loop_
_entity_poly.entity_id
_entity_poly.type
_entity_poly.pdbx_seq_one_letter_code
_entity_poly.pdbx_strand_id
1 'polypeptide(L)' 'MSFFPGKDPEVGDAFASDQIELMVIPNAKDIGGFQVRRALPTAKRRLVGPFIFFDRMGPAILR' A
#
# COMPACT_ATOMS: atom_id res chain seq x y z
N MET A 1 -3.12 -10.43 -10.64
CA MET A 1 -3.60 -9.05 -10.91
C MET A 1 -5.09 -9.16 -11.17
N SER A 2 -5.92 -8.49 -10.36
CA SER A 2 -7.37 -8.70 -10.37
C SER A 2 -7.98 -8.42 -11.75
N PHE A 3 -8.82 -9.34 -12.22
CA PHE A 3 -9.51 -9.29 -13.52
C PHE A 3 -10.81 -8.47 -13.49
N PHE A 4 -11.06 -7.66 -12.45
CA PHE A 4 -12.29 -6.87 -12.41
C PHE A 4 -12.12 -5.62 -13.29
N PRO A 5 -12.85 -5.49 -14.42
CA PRO A 5 -12.87 -4.25 -15.18
C PRO A 5 -13.56 -3.18 -14.32
N GLY A 6 -12.78 -2.39 -13.60
CA GLY A 6 -13.22 -1.19 -12.91
C GLY A 6 -13.00 0.04 -13.78
N LYS A 7 -13.85 1.06 -13.65
CA LYS A 7 -13.56 2.38 -14.20
C LYS A 7 -12.36 2.96 -13.43
N ASP A 8 -11.33 3.41 -14.13
CA ASP A 8 -10.22 4.11 -13.48
C ASP A 8 -10.72 5.41 -12.85
N PRO A 9 -10.21 5.81 -11.67
CA PRO A 9 -10.59 7.07 -11.04
C PRO A 9 -10.13 8.26 -11.89
N GLU A 10 -11.03 9.23 -12.10
CA GLU A 10 -10.72 10.49 -12.78
C GLU A 10 -10.18 11.53 -11.78
N VAL A 11 -9.24 12.36 -12.23
CA VAL A 11 -8.66 13.41 -11.39
C VAL A 11 -9.74 14.43 -11.02
N GLY A 12 -9.85 14.75 -9.73
CA GLY A 12 -10.85 15.71 -9.23
C GLY A 12 -12.22 15.11 -8.93
N ASP A 13 -12.39 13.79 -9.05
CA ASP A 13 -13.61 13.12 -8.62
C ASP A 13 -13.69 13.06 -7.08
N ALA A 14 -14.50 13.96 -6.53
CA ALA A 14 -14.75 14.05 -5.10
C ALA A 14 -15.45 12.78 -4.57
N PHE A 15 -16.40 12.22 -5.33
CA PHE A 15 -17.15 11.04 -4.91
C PHE A 15 -16.25 9.81 -4.83
N ALA A 16 -15.35 9.61 -5.80
CA ALA A 16 -14.36 8.53 -5.74
C ALA A 16 -13.38 8.69 -4.57
N SER A 17 -12.98 9.94 -4.26
CA SER A 17 -12.11 10.23 -3.13
C SER A 17 -12.78 9.91 -1.78
N ASP A 18 -14.07 10.22 -1.65
CA ASP A 18 -14.87 9.93 -0.45
C ASP A 18 -15.07 8.43 -0.20
N GLN A 19 -14.95 7.58 -1.23
CA GLN A 19 -15.03 6.12 -1.08
C GLN A 19 -13.77 5.48 -0.47
N ILE A 20 -12.67 6.22 -0.32
CA ILE A 20 -11.44 5.70 0.28
C ILE A 20 -11.66 5.50 1.78
N GLU A 21 -11.82 4.25 2.19
CA GLU A 21 -12.04 3.91 3.60
C GLU A 21 -10.82 4.25 4.49
N LEU A 22 -9.60 3.99 4.00
CA LEU A 22 -8.38 4.16 4.78
C LEU A 22 -7.19 4.54 3.91
N MET A 23 -6.63 5.72 4.15
CA MET A 23 -5.31 6.10 3.65
C MET A 23 -4.23 5.57 4.60
N VAL A 24 -3.36 4.69 4.09
CA VAL A 24 -2.22 4.14 4.84
C VAL A 24 -0.94 4.84 4.39
N ILE A 25 -0.24 5.48 5.34
CA ILE A 25 1.11 6.02 5.11
C ILE A 25 2.14 4.99 5.57
N PRO A 26 2.93 4.39 4.65
CA PRO A 26 3.88 3.34 5.00
C PRO A 26 5.06 3.84 5.84
N ASN A 27 5.39 3.09 6.90
CA ASN A 27 6.49 3.43 7.81
C ASN A 27 7.77 2.68 7.43
N ALA A 28 8.92 3.30 7.72
CA ALA A 28 10.22 2.64 7.57
C ALA A 28 10.35 1.46 8.54
N LYS A 29 10.83 0.33 8.05
CA LYS A 29 11.12 -0.88 8.83
C LYS A 29 12.47 -1.44 8.39
N ASP A 30 13.27 -1.83 9.36
CA ASP A 30 14.48 -2.61 9.12
C ASP A 30 14.10 -4.10 9.05
N ILE A 31 14.63 -4.80 8.05
CA ILE A 31 14.48 -6.25 7.86
C ILE A 31 15.82 -7.00 7.91
N GLY A 32 16.83 -6.42 8.56
CA GLY A 32 18.16 -7.03 8.73
C GLY A 32 19.24 -6.26 7.99
N GLY A 33 19.35 -4.96 8.26
CA GLY A 33 20.28 -4.05 7.58
C GLY A 33 19.74 -3.47 6.27
N PHE A 34 18.45 -3.69 5.98
CA PHE A 34 17.78 -3.17 4.79
C PHE A 34 16.49 -2.46 5.19
N GLN A 35 16.36 -1.20 4.76
CA GLN A 35 15.18 -0.38 5.04
C GLN A 35 14.12 -0.59 3.98
N VAL A 36 12.91 -0.92 4.41
CA VAL A 36 11.71 -1.01 3.58
C VAL A 36 10.65 -0.04 4.06
N ARG A 37 9.66 0.26 3.23
CA ARG A 37 8.44 0.94 3.66
C ARG A 37 7.27 -0.04 3.73
N ARG A 38 6.82 -0.35 4.95
CA ARG A 38 5.75 -1.30 5.23
C ARG A 38 4.38 -0.63 5.27
N ALA A 39 3.49 -1.08 4.39
CA ALA A 39 2.08 -0.65 4.38
C ALA A 39 1.18 -1.62 5.16
N LEU A 40 1.45 -2.94 5.10
CA LEU A 40 0.71 -3.96 5.83
C LEU A 40 1.65 -4.94 6.55
N PRO A 41 1.33 -5.37 7.78
CA PRO A 41 0.18 -4.95 8.58
C PRO A 41 0.37 -3.55 9.19
N THR A 42 -0.73 -2.85 9.43
CA THR A 42 -0.80 -1.62 10.24
C THR A 42 -1.86 -1.75 11.32
N ALA A 43 -1.86 -0.85 12.32
CA ALA A 43 -2.77 -0.92 13.46
C ALA A 43 -4.26 -0.93 13.03
N LYS A 44 -4.60 -0.15 12.00
CA LYS A 44 -5.98 -0.03 11.48
C LYS A 44 -6.36 -1.07 10.42
N ARG A 45 -5.38 -1.81 9.85
CA ARG A 45 -5.63 -2.78 8.78
C ARG A 45 -4.53 -3.85 8.76
N ARG A 46 -4.92 -5.09 9.06
CA ARG A 46 -3.98 -6.23 9.07
C ARG A 46 -3.87 -6.96 7.74
N LEU A 47 -4.94 -6.94 6.93
CA LEU A 47 -5.01 -7.62 5.63
C LEU A 47 -5.90 -6.87 4.65
N VAL A 48 -5.68 -7.04 3.35
CA VAL A 48 -6.54 -6.55 2.26
C VAL A 48 -6.77 -7.70 1.30
N GLY A 49 -8.00 -8.23 1.25
CA GLY A 49 -8.28 -9.46 0.50
C GLY A 49 -7.31 -10.58 0.90
N PRO A 50 -6.59 -11.21 -0.05
CA PRO A 50 -5.62 -12.27 0.26
C PRO A 50 -4.25 -11.76 0.76
N PHE A 51 -4.03 -10.43 0.84
CA PHE A 51 -2.72 -9.86 1.16
C PHE A 51 -2.60 -9.53 2.65
N ILE A 52 -1.69 -10.20 3.36
CA ILE A 52 -1.43 -10.01 4.81
C ILE A 52 -0.14 -9.24 5.10
N PHE A 53 0.67 -8.98 4.07
CA PHE A 53 1.97 -8.33 4.18
C PHE A 53 2.26 -7.55 2.90
N PHE A 54 2.73 -6.31 3.03
CA PHE A 54 3.02 -5.47 1.88
C PHE A 54 4.13 -4.47 2.19
N ASP A 55 5.31 -4.71 1.63
CA ASP A 55 6.51 -3.89 1.78
C ASP A 55 6.94 -3.35 0.41
N ARG A 56 7.19 -2.03 0.34
CA ARG A 56 7.94 -1.44 -0.76
C ARG A 56 9.43 -1.51 -0.43
N MET A 57 10.16 -2.30 -1.20
CA MET A 57 11.62 -2.37 -1.14
C MET A 57 12.25 -1.23 -1.95
N GLY A 58 13.34 -0.65 -1.45
CA GLY A 58 14.15 0.34 -2.18
C GLY A 58 13.54 1.75 -2.29
N PRO A 59 14.17 2.64 -3.09
CA PRO A 59 15.30 2.38 -3.99
C PRO A 59 16.60 2.11 -3.22
N ALA A 60 17.35 1.10 -3.65
CA ALA A 60 18.64 0.74 -3.06
C ALA A 60 19.65 0.45 -4.16
N ILE A 61 20.88 0.94 -4.00
CA ILE A 61 22.01 0.57 -4.85
C ILE A 61 22.68 -0.61 -4.16
N LEU A 62 22.51 -1.81 -4.74
CA LEU A 62 23.24 -2.99 -4.33
C LEU A 62 24.63 -2.92 -4.96
N ARG A 63 25.68 -3.08 -4.15
CA ARG A 63 27.07 -3.19 -4.61
C ARG A 63 27.51 -4.63 -4.54
#